data_AF-A0A4R0ITV4-F1
#
_entry.id   AF-A0A4R0ITV4-F1
#
_cell.length_a   1.000
_cell.length_b   1.000
_cell.length_c   1.000
_cell.angle_alpha   90.00
_cell.angle_beta   90.00
_cell.angle_gamma   90.00
#
_symmetry.space_group_name_H-M   'P 1'
#
loop_
_entity.id
_entity.type
_entity.pdbx_description
1 polymer ?
#
loop_
_entity_poly.entity_id
_entity_poly.type
_entity_poly.pdbx_seq_one_letter_code
_entity_poly.pdbx_strand_id
1 'polypeptide(L)' 'MTSRVRDSPLTPTTWWLLPATRLTASRSRSRVLPAIYSDNYLWLLPGESRTITVTTPSSASGLKLEAEPYNNN' A
#
# COMPACT_ATOMS: atom_id res chain seq x y z
N MET A 1 -10.20 8.10 3.17
CA MET A 1 -10.68 6.71 2.99
C MET A 1 -9.87 5.82 3.92
N THR A 2 -10.50 4.87 4.62
CA THR A 2 -9.80 3.93 5.52
C THR A 2 -9.54 2.63 4.79
N SER A 3 -8.29 2.19 4.74
CA SER A 3 -7.88 0.97 4.04
C SER A 3 -7.12 0.03 4.97
N ARG A 4 -7.45 -1.25 4.91
CA ARG A 4 -6.75 -2.32 5.63
C ARG A 4 -5.82 -3.04 4.68
N VAL A 5 -4.54 -3.10 5.02
CA VAL A 5 -3.53 -3.87 4.27
C VAL A 5 -3.32 -5.20 5.00
N ARG A 6 -3.31 -6.30 4.25
CA ARG A 6 -3.09 -7.67 4.77
C ARG A 6 -2.09 -8.38 3.88
N ASP A 7 -1.08 -8.98 4.50
CA ASP A 7 -0.20 -9.93 3.83
C ASP A 7 -0.97 -11.24 3.52
N SER A 8 -1.01 -11.63 2.25
CA SER A 8 -1.60 -12.89 1.80
C SER A 8 -0.47 -13.82 1.34
N PRO A 9 -0.42 -15.07 1.81
CA PRO A 9 0.71 -15.96 1.53
C PRO A 9 0.72 -16.34 0.05
N LEU A 10 1.51 -15.61 -0.74
CA LEU A 10 1.92 -16.04 -2.06
C LEU A 10 3.15 -16.93 -1.89
N THR A 11 3.08 -18.12 -2.49
CA THR A 11 4.06 -19.23 -2.56
C THR A 11 5.52 -18.88 -2.16
N PRO A 12 6.18 -19.70 -1.31
CA PRO A 12 7.29 -19.20 -0.52
C PRO A 12 8.65 -19.53 -1.14
N THR A 13 9.38 -18.54 -1.64
CA THR A 13 10.80 -18.71 -2.04
C THR A 13 11.76 -17.69 -1.43
N THR A 14 11.29 -16.73 -0.64
CA THR A 14 12.16 -15.68 -0.08
C THR A 14 11.80 -15.40 1.37
N TRP A 15 12.29 -16.23 2.29
CA TRP A 15 11.97 -16.16 3.72
C TRP A 15 12.73 -15.09 4.51
N TRP A 16 13.53 -14.22 3.88
CA TRP A 16 14.43 -13.31 4.63
C TRP A 16 14.31 -11.83 4.28
N LEU A 17 13.50 -11.47 3.28
CA LEU A 17 13.27 -10.08 2.91
C LEU A 17 11.78 -9.93 2.61
N LEU A 18 11.03 -9.41 3.58
CA LEU A 18 9.73 -8.81 3.30
C LEU A 18 10.04 -7.38 2.83
N PRO A 19 10.16 -7.11 1.52
CA PRO A 19 10.40 -5.76 1.04
C PRO A 19 9.33 -4.82 1.61
N ALA A 20 9.76 -3.66 2.11
CA ALA A 20 8.86 -2.63 2.62
C ALA A 20 7.67 -2.45 1.66
N THR A 21 6.44 -2.50 2.15
CA THR A 21 5.25 -2.30 1.35
C THR A 21 5.02 -0.81 1.15
N ARG A 22 5.04 -0.37 -0.10
CA ARG A 22 4.68 0.97 -0.50
C ARG A 22 3.20 1.01 -0.92
N LEU A 23 2.52 2.06 -0.47
CA LEU A 23 1.15 2.39 -0.86
C LEU A 23 1.13 3.55 -1.86
N THR A 24 0.34 3.39 -2.93
CA THR A 24 0.09 4.42 -3.94
C THR A 24 -1.41 4.53 -4.25
N ALA A 25 -1.95 5.73 -4.12
CA ALA A 25 -3.29 6.09 -4.60
C ALA A 25 -3.23 6.47 -6.08
N SER A 26 -4.02 5.80 -6.91
CA SER A 26 -4.08 6.00 -8.35
C SER A 26 -5.53 6.16 -8.85
N ARG A 27 -5.68 6.90 -9.95
CA ARG A 27 -6.93 7.07 -10.69
C ARG A 27 -6.62 6.97 -12.17
N SER A 28 -7.29 6.05 -12.87
CA SER A 28 -7.05 5.81 -14.31
C SER A 28 -5.56 5.58 -14.63
N ARG A 29 -4.87 4.79 -13.80
CA ARG A 29 -3.42 4.49 -13.87
C ARG A 29 -2.48 5.69 -13.63
N SER A 30 -3.02 6.86 -13.29
CA SER A 30 -2.22 8.03 -12.91
C SER A 30 -2.20 8.20 -11.39
N ARG A 31 -1.04 8.56 -10.85
CA ARG A 31 -0.89 8.85 -9.43
C ARG A 31 -1.72 10.06 -9.04
N VAL A 32 -2.46 9.95 -7.94
CA VAL A 32 -3.20 11.07 -7.36
C VAL A 32 -2.30 11.85 -6.40
N LEU A 33 -2.27 13.17 -6.57
CA LEU A 33 -1.49 14.09 -5.75
C LEU A 33 -2.32 15.34 -5.38
N PRO A 34 -2.14 15.90 -4.17
CA PRO A 34 -1.42 15.29 -3.05
C PRO A 34 -2.14 14.04 -2.51
N ALA A 35 -1.39 13.10 -1.95
CA ALA A 35 -1.94 11.98 -1.18
C ALA A 35 -1.13 11.84 0.10
N ILE A 36 -1.79 12.05 1.23
CA ILE A 36 -1.17 12.03 2.56
C ILE A 36 -1.52 10.71 3.22
N TYR A 37 -0.49 9.95 3.61
CA TYR A 37 -0.61 8.64 4.25
C TYR A 37 -0.24 8.79 5.71
N SER A 38 -1.01 8.19 6.62
CA SER A 38 -0.63 8.15 8.05
C SER A 38 0.66 7.37 8.29
N ASP A 39 0.93 6.38 7.44
CA ASP A 39 2.16 5.60 7.41
C ASP A 39 2.33 5.02 5.99
N ASN A 40 3.57 4.84 5.52
CA ASN A 40 3.90 4.31 4.21
C ASN A 40 5.31 3.72 4.25
N TYR A 41 5.63 2.75 3.39
CA TYR A 41 6.86 1.95 3.47
C TYR A 41 6.89 1.03 4.71
N LEU A 42 5.82 0.26 4.85
CA LEU A 42 5.54 -0.57 6.01
C LEU A 42 6.26 -1.91 5.92
N TRP A 43 6.79 -2.39 7.04
CA TRP A 43 7.18 -3.80 7.19
C TRP A 43 6.06 -4.49 7.96
N LEU A 44 5.45 -5.51 7.35
CA LEU A 44 4.43 -6.33 7.98
C LEU A 44 5.03 -7.72 8.23
N LEU A 45 4.89 -8.24 9.44
CA LEU A 45 5.20 -9.64 9.71
C LEU A 45 4.12 -10.56 9.11
N PRO A 46 4.42 -11.86 8.88
CA PRO A 46 3.42 -12.81 8.42
C PRO A 46 2.18 -12.82 9.34
N GLY A 47 1.01 -12.58 8.76
CA GLY A 47 -0.26 -12.48 9.50
C GLY A 47 -0.54 -11.12 10.15
N GLU A 48 0.40 -10.18 10.14
CA GLU A 48 0.17 -8.81 10.61
C GLU A 48 -0.81 -8.07 9.69
N SER A 49 -1.64 -7.21 10.27
CA SER A 49 -2.49 -6.27 9.55
C SER A 49 -2.31 -4.88 10.13
N ARG A 50 -2.20 -3.88 9.26
CA ARG A 50 -2.21 -2.46 9.67
C ARG A 50 -3.33 -1.72 8.97
N THR A 51 -3.89 -0.75 9.71
CA THR A 51 -4.89 0.18 9.19
C THR A 51 -4.20 1.51 8.91
N ILE A 52 -4.24 1.94 7.65
CA ILE A 52 -3.63 3.19 7.21
C ILE A 52 -4.73 4.15 6.76
N THR A 53 -4.58 5.42 7.14
CA THR A 53 -5.45 6.50 6.68
C THR A 53 -4.80 7.17 5.48
N VAL A 54 -5.55 7.26 4.38
CA VAL A 54 -5.14 8.00 3.20
C VAL A 54 -6.10 9.17 2.97
N THR A 55 -5.54 10.37 2.94
CA THR A 55 -6.23 11.62 2.66
C THR A 55 -5.84 12.14 1.29
N THR A 56 -6.85 12.34 0.45
CA THR A 56 -6.73 12.85 -0.92
C THR A 56 -7.69 14.03 -1.14
N PRO A 57 -7.47 14.86 -2.17
CA PRO A 57 -8.45 15.85 -2.59
C PRO A 57 -9.83 15.22 -2.83
N SER A 58 -10.89 15.96 -2.51
CA SER A 58 -12.28 15.52 -2.72
C SER A 58 -12.62 15.28 -4.20
N SER A 59 -11.88 15.91 -5.12
CA SER A 59 -11.99 15.70 -6.57
C SER A 59 -11.45 14.35 -7.05
N ALA A 60 -10.72 13.63 -6.20
CA ALA A 60 -10.20 12.31 -6.51
C ALA A 60 -11.26 11.22 -6.22
N SER A 61 -12.25 11.11 -7.09
CA SER A 61 -13.23 10.01 -7.07
C SER A 61 -12.72 8.79 -7.85
N GLY A 62 -13.19 7.59 -7.49
CA GLY A 62 -12.80 6.34 -8.16
C GLY A 62 -11.35 5.93 -7.90
N LEU A 63 -10.87 6.17 -6.68
CA LEU A 63 -9.50 5.85 -6.27
C LEU A 63 -9.27 4.35 -6.16
N LYS A 64 -8.12 3.92 -6.67
CA LYS A 64 -7.53 2.62 -6.35
C LYS A 64 -6.36 2.83 -5.41
N LEU A 65 -6.23 1.96 -4.41
CA LEU A 65 -5.06 1.88 -3.57
C LEU A 65 -4.26 0.64 -3.95
N GLU A 66 -3.01 0.85 -4.34
CA GLU A 66 -2.09 -0.21 -4.75
C GLU A 66 -1.04 -0.39 -3.66
N ALA A 67 -0.74 -1.65 -3.33
CA ALA A 67 0.27 -2.06 -2.38
C ALA A 67 1.32 -2.87 -3.13
N GLU A 68 2.56 -2.38 -3.12
CA GLU A 68 3.66 -2.97 -3.89
C GLU A 68 4.90 -3.13 -3.00
N PRO A 69 5.66 -4.21 -3.17
CA PRO A 69 7.01 -4.31 -2.63
C PRO A 69 7.88 -3.15 -3.10
N TYR A 70 8.55 -2.47 -2.17
CA TYR A 70 9.39 -1.30 -2.48
C TYR A 70 10.60 -1.64 -3.35
N ASN A 71 11.15 -2.85 -3.22
CA ASN A 71 12.32 -3.32 -3.98
C ASN A 71 11.93 -4.38 -5.01
N ASN A 72 10.97 -4.10 -5.90
CA ASN A 72 10.53 -5.07 -6.93
C ASN A 72 11.22 -4.95 -8.30
N ASN A 73 12.44 -4.40 -8.35
CA ASN A 73 13.22 -4.33 -9.59
C ASN A 73 13.54 -5.71 -10.17
#